data_AF-A0A177W9E6-F1
#
_entry.id   AF-A0A177W9E6-F1
#
_cell.length_a   1.000
_cell.length_b   1.000
_cell.length_c   1.000
_cell.angle_alpha   90.00
_cell.angle_beta   90.00
_cell.angle_gamma   90.00
#
_symmetry.space_group_name_H-M   'P 1'
#
loop_
_entity.id
_entity.type
_entity.pdbx_description
1 polymer ?
#
loop_
_entity_poly.entity_id
_entity_poly.type
_entity_poly.pdbx_seq_one_letter_code
_entity_poly.pdbx_strand_id
1 'polypeptide(L)'
;MLTSIGASTAAHETAALAIAVAWVLKDRIGNLGKMLMIQRFAHQFDTHPKRWKLYGEACSISGALMQLATCITNPHHFLFFASSGVGLRSMRSSIWAATHTTLTRNMATHNGVNVGDIVAKADSQLSLAHLLGMVSGIVCTGLLLREARFEVLDQYRLVLIPREFMSEKNALRIPTLDQVVRFENWLNEGLSKGQVVTDLSIGVTVDDAFKHSRLSHALQIFKVSTARN
;
A
#
# COMPACT_ATOMS: atom_id res chain seq x y z
N MET A 1 19.87 27.05 -12.24
CA MET A 1 18.40 26.87 -12.11
C MET A 1 17.98 26.47 -10.70
N LEU A 2 18.69 25.57 -9.99
CA LEU A 2 18.43 25.29 -8.57
C LEU A 2 19.04 26.32 -7.59
N THR A 3 20.14 26.98 -7.98
CA THR A 3 20.79 28.03 -7.20
C THR A 3 19.97 29.31 -7.05
N SER A 4 19.02 29.60 -7.96
CA SER A 4 18.16 30.78 -7.88
C SER A 4 17.00 30.64 -6.88
N ILE A 5 16.81 29.45 -6.30
CA ILE A 5 15.77 29.15 -5.28
C ILE A 5 16.42 28.98 -3.89
N GLY A 6 17.72 29.26 -3.76
CA GLY A 6 18.45 29.13 -2.49
C GLY A 6 18.88 27.69 -2.15
N ALA A 7 18.84 26.76 -3.11
CA ALA A 7 19.40 25.42 -2.89
C ALA A 7 20.93 25.51 -2.79
N SER A 8 21.49 25.11 -1.65
CA SER A 8 22.93 24.92 -1.52
C SER A 8 23.40 23.73 -2.37
N THR A 9 24.70 23.67 -2.66
CA THR A 9 25.33 22.63 -3.48
C THR A 9 25.40 21.26 -2.80
N ALA A 10 24.90 21.13 -1.56
CA ALA A 10 24.86 19.86 -0.85
C ALA A 10 23.75 18.96 -1.42
N ALA A 11 24.14 17.80 -1.96
CA ALA A 11 23.25 16.85 -2.64
C ALA A 11 22.01 16.44 -1.82
N HIS A 12 22.13 16.39 -0.48
CA HIS A 12 21.02 16.07 0.42
C HIS A 12 19.95 17.17 0.48
N GLU A 13 20.36 18.45 0.47
CA GLU A 13 19.44 19.58 0.47
C GLU A 13 18.72 19.70 -0.87
N THR A 14 19.42 19.42 -1.97
CA THR A 14 18.83 19.41 -3.31
C THR A 14 17.79 18.30 -3.48
N ALA A 15 18.04 17.11 -2.90
CA ALA A 15 17.10 16.00 -2.90
C ALA A 15 15.84 16.29 -2.04
N ALA A 16 16.04 16.85 -0.84
CA ALA A 16 14.93 17.24 0.04
C ALA A 16 14.03 18.29 -0.63
N LEU A 17 14.64 19.28 -1.29
CA LEU A 17 13.91 20.31 -2.03
C LEU A 17 13.15 19.74 -3.24
N ALA A 18 13.75 18.80 -3.99
CA ALA A 18 13.07 18.13 -5.09
C ALA A 18 11.84 17.34 -4.63
N ILE A 19 11.96 16.62 -3.50
CA ILE A 19 10.83 15.91 -2.87
C ILE A 19 9.75 16.91 -2.46
N ALA A 20 10.11 17.98 -1.76
CA ALA A 20 9.16 19.00 -1.32
C ALA A 20 8.38 19.63 -2.50
N VAL A 21 9.09 19.97 -3.59
CA VAL A 21 8.47 20.50 -4.81
C VAL A 21 7.50 19.48 -5.42
N ALA A 22 7.88 18.20 -5.49
CA ALA A 22 7.02 17.14 -6.01
C ALA A 22 5.73 16.97 -5.16
N TRP A 23 5.84 17.08 -3.83
CA TRP A 23 4.68 17.03 -2.92
C TRP A 23 3.74 18.22 -3.11
N VAL A 24 4.29 19.44 -3.18
CA VAL A 24 3.48 20.64 -3.43
C VAL A 24 2.81 20.58 -4.80
N LEU A 25 3.55 20.16 -5.82
CA LEU A 25 3.04 20.06 -7.18
C LEU A 25 1.92 19.03 -7.28
N LYS A 26 2.07 17.87 -6.63
CA LYS A 26 1.01 16.86 -6.50
C LYS A 26 -0.29 17.46 -5.99
N ASP A 27 -0.21 18.22 -4.90
CA ASP A 27 -1.40 18.78 -4.25
C ASP A 27 -2.01 19.94 -5.05
N ARG A 28 -1.18 20.75 -5.71
CA ARG A 28 -1.66 21.86 -6.57
C ARG A 28 -2.35 21.33 -7.82
N ILE A 29 -1.72 20.41 -8.56
CA ILE A 29 -2.30 19.83 -9.78
C ILE A 29 -3.61 19.10 -9.47
N GLY A 30 -3.65 18.30 -8.39
CA GLY A 30 -4.88 17.63 -7.97
C GLY A 30 -6.01 18.62 -7.68
N ASN A 31 -5.73 19.72 -6.99
CA ASN A 31 -6.74 20.71 -6.63
C ASN A 31 -7.25 21.56 -7.80
N LEU A 32 -6.48 21.73 -8.88
CA LEU A 32 -6.94 22.41 -10.09
C LEU A 32 -8.12 21.66 -10.74
N GLY A 33 -8.06 20.33 -10.79
CA GLY A 33 -9.16 19.51 -11.33
C GLY A 33 -10.48 19.72 -10.57
N LYS A 34 -10.41 19.81 -9.24
CA LYS A 34 -11.57 20.15 -8.40
C LYS A 34 -12.15 21.53 -8.76
N MET A 35 -11.29 22.54 -8.95
CA MET A 35 -11.76 23.90 -9.24
C MET A 35 -12.53 23.97 -10.56
N LEU A 36 -12.03 23.32 -11.61
CA LEU A 36 -12.71 23.22 -12.91
C LEU A 36 -14.06 22.50 -12.80
N MET A 37 -14.12 21.41 -12.03
CA MET A 37 -15.35 20.67 -11.79
C MET A 37 -16.39 21.55 -11.08
N ILE A 38 -16.01 22.25 -10.00
CA ILE A 38 -16.92 23.13 -9.26
C ILE A 38 -17.45 24.22 -10.18
N GLN A 39 -16.59 24.87 -10.95
CA GLN A 39 -17.01 25.92 -11.89
C GLN A 39 -18.08 25.42 -12.88
N ARG A 40 -17.98 24.16 -13.33
CA ARG A 40 -18.91 23.59 -14.30
C ARG A 40 -20.21 23.06 -13.68
N PHE A 41 -20.12 22.41 -12.51
CA PHE A 41 -21.19 21.57 -11.96
C PHE A 41 -21.79 22.07 -10.65
N ALA A 42 -21.30 23.17 -10.06
CA ALA A 42 -21.78 23.69 -8.77
C ALA A 42 -23.31 23.85 -8.72
N HIS A 43 -23.93 24.33 -9.79
CA HIS A 43 -25.38 24.55 -9.85
C HIS A 43 -26.23 23.27 -9.75
N GLN A 44 -25.64 22.09 -10.00
CA GLN A 44 -26.37 20.82 -10.02
C GLN A 44 -26.30 20.06 -8.69
N PHE A 45 -25.41 20.46 -7.77
CA PHE A 45 -25.20 19.74 -6.51
C PHE A 45 -26.46 19.74 -5.64
N ASP A 46 -27.26 20.81 -5.71
CA ASP A 46 -28.46 20.98 -4.90
C ASP A 46 -29.70 20.31 -5.52
N THR A 47 -29.75 20.16 -6.84
CA THR A 47 -30.91 19.59 -7.56
C THR A 47 -31.07 18.09 -7.29
N HIS A 48 -29.97 17.35 -7.25
CA HIS A 48 -29.98 15.88 -7.09
C HIS A 48 -28.90 15.40 -6.10
N PRO A 49 -29.05 15.71 -4.81
CA PRO A 49 -28.01 15.46 -3.80
C PRO A 49 -27.63 13.98 -3.67
N LYS A 50 -28.61 13.05 -3.82
CA LYS A 50 -28.35 11.61 -3.74
C LYS A 50 -27.42 11.11 -4.85
N ARG A 51 -27.61 11.60 -6.08
CA ARG A 51 -26.80 11.20 -7.24
C ARG A 51 -25.38 11.74 -7.11
N TRP A 52 -25.25 13.02 -6.77
CA TRP A 52 -23.95 13.64 -6.56
C TRP A 52 -23.17 13.02 -5.41
N LYS A 53 -23.84 12.63 -4.31
CA LYS A 53 -23.20 11.87 -3.24
C LYS A 53 -22.60 10.55 -3.74
N LEU A 54 -23.34 9.80 -4.56
CA LEU A 54 -22.83 8.55 -5.15
C LEU A 54 -21.63 8.81 -6.08
N TYR A 55 -21.70 9.84 -6.93
CA TYR A 55 -20.56 10.24 -7.77
C TYR A 55 -19.34 10.64 -6.95
N GLY A 56 -19.53 11.39 -5.86
CA GLY A 56 -18.46 11.77 -4.95
C GLY A 56 -17.77 10.54 -4.33
N GLU A 57 -18.54 9.56 -3.85
CA GLU A 57 -17.97 8.33 -3.30
C GLU A 57 -17.22 7.52 -4.36
N ALA A 58 -17.76 7.42 -5.58
CA ALA A 58 -17.06 6.80 -6.70
C ALA A 58 -15.73 7.51 -7.01
N CYS A 59 -15.70 8.85 -7.03
CA CYS A 59 -14.47 9.62 -7.18
C CYS A 59 -13.45 9.31 -6.07
N SER A 60 -13.89 9.16 -4.82
CA SER A 60 -12.97 8.86 -3.72
C SER A 60 -12.39 7.46 -3.79
N ILE A 61 -13.18 6.45 -4.18
CA ILE A 61 -12.69 5.09 -4.38
C ILE A 61 -11.69 5.08 -5.54
N SER A 62 -12.04 5.66 -6.68
CA SER A 62 -11.13 5.78 -7.83
C SER A 62 -9.86 6.56 -7.48
N GLY A 63 -9.97 7.60 -6.66
CA GLY A 63 -8.83 8.37 -6.18
C GLY A 63 -7.90 7.57 -5.27
N ALA A 64 -8.47 6.76 -4.36
CA ALA A 64 -7.71 5.85 -3.52
C ALA A 64 -7.02 4.76 -4.34
N LEU A 65 -7.71 4.16 -5.32
CA LEU A 65 -7.14 3.19 -6.24
C LEU A 65 -5.98 3.78 -7.05
N MET A 66 -6.13 5.01 -7.54
CA MET A 66 -5.07 5.72 -8.27
C MET A 66 -3.83 5.96 -7.39
N GLN A 67 -4.02 6.26 -6.10
CA GLN A 67 -2.91 6.40 -5.15
C GLN A 67 -2.26 5.05 -4.84
N LEU A 68 -3.03 3.98 -4.66
CA LEU A 68 -2.48 2.63 -4.47
C LEU A 68 -1.72 2.14 -5.71
N ALA A 69 -2.17 2.51 -6.91
CA ALA A 69 -1.48 2.20 -8.16
C ALA A 69 -0.07 2.82 -8.22
N THR A 70 0.24 3.84 -7.42
CA THR A 70 1.59 4.42 -7.33
C THR A 70 2.62 3.41 -6.79
N CYS A 71 2.21 2.43 -5.99
CA CYS A 71 3.10 1.39 -5.45
C CYS A 71 3.52 0.36 -6.51
N ILE A 72 2.75 0.21 -7.58
CA ILE A 72 2.95 -0.79 -8.64
C ILE A 72 3.61 -0.15 -9.87
N THR A 73 3.42 1.15 -10.06
CA THR A 73 3.82 1.86 -11.29
C THR A 73 5.26 2.37 -11.24
N ASN A 74 5.91 2.48 -12.41
CA ASN A 74 7.24 3.04 -12.58
C ASN A 74 7.36 4.47 -11.97
N PRO A 75 8.46 4.81 -11.26
CA PRO A 75 8.70 6.11 -10.63
C PRO A 75 8.44 7.34 -11.52
N HIS A 76 8.61 7.24 -12.85
CA HIS A 76 8.36 8.35 -13.78
C HIS A 76 6.89 8.81 -13.82
N HIS A 77 5.93 7.91 -13.57
CA HIS A 77 4.50 8.24 -13.59
C HIS A 77 3.92 8.51 -12.20
N PHE A 78 4.75 8.41 -11.15
CA PHE A 78 4.34 8.61 -9.76
C PHE A 78 3.54 9.90 -9.59
N LEU A 79 4.04 11.02 -10.14
CA LEU A 79 3.41 12.32 -9.99
C LEU A 79 2.02 12.36 -10.62
N PHE A 80 1.82 11.73 -11.78
CA PHE A 80 0.52 11.71 -12.47
C PHE A 80 -0.53 10.95 -11.67
N PHE A 81 -0.22 9.73 -11.25
CA PHE A 81 -1.12 8.89 -10.47
C PHE A 81 -1.42 9.52 -9.10
N ALA A 82 -0.38 10.02 -8.42
CA ALA A 82 -0.53 10.66 -7.12
C ALA A 82 -1.37 11.95 -7.20
N SER A 83 -1.12 12.80 -8.21
CA SER A 83 -1.88 14.06 -8.40
C SER A 83 -3.33 13.80 -8.77
N SER A 84 -3.57 12.85 -9.68
CA SER A 84 -4.91 12.47 -10.12
C SER A 84 -5.73 11.90 -8.96
N GLY A 85 -5.11 11.05 -8.13
CA GLY A 85 -5.75 10.51 -6.94
C GLY A 85 -6.11 11.57 -5.90
N VAL A 86 -5.20 12.52 -5.63
CA VAL A 86 -5.49 13.68 -4.76
C VAL A 86 -6.63 14.53 -5.32
N GLY A 87 -6.64 14.78 -6.63
CA GLY A 87 -7.67 15.57 -7.28
C GLY A 87 -9.07 14.98 -7.15
N LEU A 88 -9.22 13.68 -7.46
CA LEU A 88 -10.49 12.97 -7.33
C LEU A 88 -11.03 12.98 -5.89
N ARG A 89 -10.14 12.84 -4.90
CA ARG A 89 -10.54 12.86 -3.48
C ARG A 89 -10.91 14.27 -3.01
N SER A 90 -10.25 15.31 -3.55
CA SER A 90 -10.59 16.71 -3.32
C SER A 90 -11.93 17.11 -3.96
N MET A 91 -12.25 16.54 -5.14
CA MET A 91 -13.57 16.66 -5.78
C MET A 91 -14.67 16.10 -4.87
N ARG A 92 -14.53 14.88 -4.35
CA ARG A 92 -15.48 14.31 -3.36
C ARG A 92 -15.68 15.27 -2.20
N SER A 93 -14.61 15.79 -1.61
CA SER A 93 -14.70 16.70 -0.45
C SER A 93 -15.61 17.90 -0.73
N SER A 94 -15.53 18.46 -1.94
CA SER A 94 -16.34 19.61 -2.35
C SER A 94 -17.80 19.23 -2.63
N ILE A 95 -18.03 18.08 -3.28
CA ILE A 95 -19.38 17.54 -3.51
C ILE A 95 -20.07 17.26 -2.17
N TRP A 96 -19.33 16.67 -1.23
CA TRP A 96 -19.82 16.39 0.12
C TRP A 96 -20.20 17.68 0.84
N ALA A 97 -19.35 18.72 0.81
CA ALA A 97 -19.65 19.99 1.46
C ALA A 97 -20.94 20.65 0.91
N ALA A 98 -21.10 20.69 -0.42
CA ALA A 98 -22.30 21.25 -1.04
C ALA A 98 -23.55 20.42 -0.70
N THR A 99 -23.48 19.11 -0.91
CA THR A 99 -24.61 18.19 -0.66
C THR A 99 -25.01 18.15 0.82
N HIS A 100 -24.03 18.17 1.72
CA HIS A 100 -24.26 18.14 3.17
C HIS A 100 -24.92 19.43 3.63
N THR A 101 -24.48 20.59 3.13
CA THR A 101 -25.12 21.88 3.44
C THR A 101 -26.60 21.88 3.04
N THR A 102 -26.91 21.41 1.83
CA THR A 102 -28.29 21.34 1.32
C THR A 102 -29.14 20.34 2.10
N LEU A 103 -28.60 19.18 2.46
CA LEU A 103 -29.30 18.21 3.30
C LEU A 103 -29.59 18.78 4.69
N THR A 104 -28.59 19.37 5.34
CA THR A 104 -28.73 19.98 6.67
C THR A 104 -29.76 21.12 6.65
N ARG A 105 -29.76 21.94 5.60
CA ARG A 105 -30.76 22.99 5.39
C ARG A 105 -32.18 22.40 5.32
N ASN A 106 -32.37 21.36 4.51
CA ASN A 106 -33.68 20.70 4.38
C ASN A 106 -34.15 20.04 5.69
N MET A 107 -33.22 19.44 6.45
CA MET A 107 -33.54 18.85 7.76
C MET A 107 -33.90 19.92 8.79
N ALA A 108 -33.21 21.06 8.79
CA ALA A 108 -33.52 22.18 9.67
C ALA A 108 -34.91 22.76 9.37
N THR A 109 -35.28 22.90 8.09
CA THR A 109 -36.60 23.39 7.70
C THR A 109 -37.74 22.41 8.00
N HIS A 110 -37.51 21.10 7.85
CA HIS A 110 -38.54 20.10 8.09
C HIS A 110 -38.79 19.81 9.58
N ASN A 111 -37.73 19.77 10.38
CA ASN A 111 -37.83 19.38 11.79
C ASN A 111 -37.85 20.59 12.75
N GLY A 112 -37.62 21.81 12.26
CA GLY A 112 -37.53 23.02 13.09
C GLY A 112 -36.35 23.01 14.07
N VAL A 113 -35.36 22.13 13.85
CA VAL A 113 -34.20 21.93 14.73
C VAL A 113 -33.06 22.87 14.33
N ASN A 114 -32.29 23.32 15.32
CA ASN A 114 -31.09 24.13 15.10
C ASN A 114 -30.10 23.43 14.15
N VAL A 115 -29.68 24.14 13.09
CA VAL A 115 -28.69 23.67 12.11
C VAL A 115 -27.40 23.18 12.79
N GLY A 116 -26.96 23.90 13.83
CA GLY A 116 -25.74 23.54 14.56
C GLY A 116 -25.80 22.16 15.24
N ASP A 117 -26.96 21.79 15.80
CA ASP A 117 -27.13 20.47 16.43
C ASP A 117 -27.11 19.34 15.38
N ILE A 118 -27.71 19.58 14.22
CA ILE A 118 -27.71 18.62 13.11
C ILE A 118 -26.28 18.40 12.60
N VAL A 119 -25.52 19.48 12.40
CA VAL A 119 -24.12 19.41 11.93
C VAL A 119 -23.24 18.71 12.97
N ALA A 120 -23.36 19.06 14.26
CA ALA A 120 -22.58 18.43 15.32
C ALA A 120 -22.85 16.92 15.45
N LYS A 121 -24.12 16.50 15.33
CA LYS A 121 -24.50 15.09 15.31
C LYS A 121 -23.94 14.36 14.08
N ALA A 122 -24.03 14.97 12.90
CA ALA A 122 -23.49 14.37 11.69
C ALA A 122 -21.96 14.25 11.73
N ASP A 123 -21.26 15.27 12.26
CA ASP A 123 -19.81 15.31 12.35
C ASP A 123 -19.26 14.31 13.39
N SER A 124 -19.93 14.17 14.54
CA SER A 124 -19.59 13.14 15.52
C SER A 124 -19.78 11.72 14.97
N GLN A 125 -20.88 11.47 14.25
CA GLN A 125 -21.10 10.19 13.55
C GLN A 125 -20.04 9.90 12.50
N LEU A 126 -19.64 10.90 11.71
CA LEU A 126 -18.59 10.78 10.71
C LEU A 126 -17.23 10.49 11.36
N SER A 127 -16.92 11.17 12.46
CA SER A 127 -15.68 10.98 13.22
C SER A 127 -15.59 9.58 13.84
N LEU A 128 -16.68 9.09 14.43
CA LEU A 128 -16.78 7.70 14.89
C LEU A 128 -16.57 6.71 13.75
N ALA A 129 -17.20 6.93 12.59
CA ALA A 129 -17.00 6.08 11.42
C ALA A 129 -15.54 6.09 10.93
N HIS A 130 -14.86 7.24 10.95
CA HIS A 130 -13.44 7.33 10.61
C HIS A 130 -12.54 6.57 11.61
N LEU A 131 -12.82 6.68 12.92
CA LEU A 131 -12.07 5.96 13.95
C LEU A 131 -12.21 4.45 13.77
N LEU A 132 -13.44 3.96 13.58
CA LEU A 132 -13.70 2.55 13.31
C LEU A 132 -13.04 2.10 12.01
N GLY A 133 -13.10 2.93 10.97
CA GLY A 133 -12.42 2.69 9.69
C GLY A 133 -10.91 2.54 9.87
N MET A 134 -10.26 3.45 10.59
CA MET A 134 -8.81 3.38 10.85
C MET A 134 -8.42 2.15 11.67
N VAL A 135 -9.15 1.85 12.74
CA VAL A 135 -8.90 0.65 13.55
C VAL A 135 -9.05 -0.62 12.70
N SER A 136 -10.13 -0.71 11.92
CA SER A 136 -10.36 -1.85 11.03
C SER A 136 -9.27 -1.99 9.95
N GLY A 137 -8.78 -0.87 9.40
CA GLY A 137 -7.72 -0.86 8.40
C GLY A 137 -6.37 -1.29 8.97
N ILE A 138 -6.04 -0.89 10.19
CA ILE A 138 -4.82 -1.32 10.90
C ILE A 138 -4.88 -2.83 11.18
N VAL A 139 -6.02 -3.32 11.69
CA VAL A 139 -6.22 -4.75 11.97
C VAL A 139 -6.12 -5.56 10.68
N CYS A 140 -6.79 -5.13 9.60
CA CYS A 140 -6.76 -5.81 8.31
C CYS A 140 -5.32 -5.87 7.74
N THR A 141 -4.60 -4.74 7.75
CA THR A 141 -3.19 -4.70 7.33
C THR A 141 -2.32 -5.63 8.18
N GLY A 142 -2.55 -5.68 9.49
CA GLY A 142 -1.83 -6.58 10.40
C GLY A 142 -2.08 -8.06 10.10
N LEU A 143 -3.31 -8.44 9.79
CA LEU A 143 -3.67 -9.80 9.39
C LEU A 143 -3.05 -10.17 8.05
N LEU A 144 -3.13 -9.29 7.04
CA LEU A 144 -2.52 -9.52 5.74
C LEU A 144 -0.98 -9.66 5.82
N LEU A 145 -0.33 -8.83 6.64
CA LEU A 145 1.11 -8.95 6.90
C LEU A 145 1.45 -10.26 7.59
N ARG A 146 0.59 -10.77 8.47
CA ARG A 146 0.80 -12.06 9.13
C ARG A 146 0.77 -13.21 8.13
N GLU A 147 -0.23 -13.26 7.25
CA GLU A 147 -0.32 -14.29 6.19
C GLU A 147 0.84 -14.18 5.20
N ALA A 148 1.18 -12.97 4.74
CA ALA A 148 2.32 -12.76 3.84
C ALA A 148 3.66 -13.17 4.48
N ARG A 149 3.83 -12.94 5.78
CA ARG A 149 5.00 -13.43 6.52
C ARG A 149 5.02 -14.95 6.59
N PHE A 150 3.89 -15.63 6.77
CA PHE A 150 3.85 -17.10 6.76
C PHE A 150 4.21 -17.69 5.41
N GLU A 151 3.73 -17.11 4.31
CA GLU A 151 4.06 -17.58 2.96
C GLU A 151 5.55 -17.40 2.63
N VAL A 152 6.12 -16.23 2.95
CA VAL A 152 7.56 -15.99 2.82
C VAL A 152 8.36 -16.88 3.78
N LEU A 153 7.84 -17.14 4.99
CA LEU A 153 8.47 -18.03 5.95
C LEU A 153 8.41 -19.52 5.52
N ASP A 154 7.42 -19.93 4.74
CA ASP A 154 7.35 -21.32 4.28
C ASP A 154 8.34 -21.57 3.14
N GLN A 155 8.43 -20.63 2.21
CA GLN A 155 9.37 -20.72 1.08
C GLN A 155 10.85 -20.76 1.52
N TYR A 156 11.28 -19.94 2.49
CA TYR A 156 12.67 -20.01 2.96
C TYR A 156 12.97 -21.29 3.75
N ARG A 157 11.99 -21.88 4.45
CA ARG A 157 12.16 -23.17 5.15
C ARG A 157 12.30 -24.31 4.17
N LEU A 158 11.49 -24.36 3.12
CA LEU A 158 11.60 -25.36 2.05
C LEU A 158 12.96 -25.30 1.32
N VAL A 159 13.56 -24.11 1.20
CA VAL A 159 14.91 -23.95 0.62
C VAL A 159 16.03 -24.31 1.61
N LEU A 160 15.82 -24.15 2.91
CA LEU A 160 16.83 -24.46 3.94
C LEU A 160 16.83 -25.92 4.39
N ILE A 161 15.70 -26.63 4.33
CA ILE A 161 15.62 -28.06 4.70
C ILE A 161 16.63 -28.92 3.91
N PRO A 162 16.79 -28.78 2.58
CA PRO A 162 17.82 -29.49 1.82
C PRO A 162 19.25 -29.07 2.20
N ARG A 163 19.45 -27.83 2.66
CA ARG A 163 20.77 -27.28 2.99
C ARG A 163 21.28 -27.80 4.34
N GLU A 164 20.41 -27.89 5.34
CA GLU A 164 20.72 -28.55 6.62
C GLU A 164 20.98 -30.06 6.39
N PHE A 165 20.19 -30.71 5.51
CA PHE A 165 20.39 -32.10 5.11
C PHE A 165 21.73 -32.37 4.39
N MET A 166 22.26 -31.39 3.65
CA MET A 166 23.55 -31.52 2.94
C MET A 166 24.76 -31.04 3.76
N SER A 167 24.56 -30.16 4.75
CA SER A 167 25.66 -29.58 5.53
C SER A 167 26.07 -30.45 6.73
N GLU A 168 25.17 -31.28 7.27
CA GLU A 168 25.47 -32.10 8.44
C GLU A 168 26.08 -33.45 8.03
N LYS A 169 27.37 -33.41 7.66
CA LYS A 169 28.18 -34.61 7.36
C LYS A 169 28.47 -35.53 8.55
N ASN A 170 27.76 -35.42 9.68
CA ASN A 170 27.86 -36.43 10.73
C ASN A 170 26.64 -36.49 11.67
N ALA A 171 25.97 -37.64 11.62
CA ALA A 171 25.35 -38.34 12.74
C ALA A 171 24.02 -37.81 13.31
N LEU A 172 22.94 -37.86 12.51
CA LEU A 172 21.62 -38.22 13.04
C LEU A 172 21.02 -39.34 12.18
N ARG A 173 20.65 -40.44 12.85
CA ARG A 173 20.14 -41.68 12.25
C ARG A 173 19.01 -41.39 11.27
N ILE A 174 19.24 -41.79 10.02
CA ILE A 174 18.28 -41.79 8.92
C ILE A 174 17.08 -42.66 9.36
N PRO A 175 15.84 -42.16 9.43
CA PRO A 175 14.68 -43.03 9.50
C PRO A 175 14.66 -43.89 8.23
N THR A 176 14.60 -45.20 8.40
CA THR A 176 14.68 -46.21 7.35
C THR A 176 13.83 -45.82 6.13
N LEU A 177 14.37 -46.03 4.92
CA LEU A 177 13.82 -45.62 3.60
C LEU A 177 12.30 -45.84 3.42
N ASP A 178 11.73 -46.80 4.14
CA ASP A 178 10.29 -47.11 4.18
C ASP A 178 9.41 -45.96 4.70
N GLN A 179 9.94 -45.09 5.58
CA GLN A 179 9.20 -43.95 6.13
C GLN A 179 9.17 -42.72 5.21
N VAL A 180 10.17 -42.59 4.32
CA VAL A 180 10.29 -41.47 3.37
C VAL A 180 9.37 -41.67 2.16
N VAL A 181 9.23 -42.91 1.68
CA VAL A 181 8.32 -43.30 0.59
C VAL A 181 6.87 -42.91 0.88
N ARG A 182 6.45 -42.87 2.17
CA ARG A 182 5.10 -42.47 2.57
C ARG A 182 4.79 -40.99 2.32
N PHE A 183 5.80 -40.11 2.35
CA PHE A 183 5.64 -38.67 2.13
C PHE A 183 5.89 -38.25 0.67
N GLU A 184 6.68 -39.01 -0.09
CA GLU A 184 6.96 -38.74 -1.52
C GLU A 184 5.83 -39.17 -2.48
N ASN A 185 4.93 -40.06 -2.05
CA ASN A 185 3.80 -40.53 -2.86
C ASN A 185 2.73 -39.45 -3.16
N TRP A 186 2.89 -38.21 -2.66
CA TRP A 186 1.94 -37.12 -2.90
C TRP A 186 2.09 -36.48 -4.29
N LEU A 187 3.26 -36.57 -4.94
CA LEU A 187 3.52 -35.99 -6.27
C LEU A 187 3.71 -37.00 -7.42
N ASN A 188 3.60 -38.30 -7.15
CA ASN A 188 3.70 -39.37 -8.16
C ASN A 188 4.92 -39.30 -9.10
N GLU A 189 6.03 -38.70 -8.63
CA GLU A 189 7.32 -38.68 -9.32
C GLU A 189 8.35 -39.40 -8.44
N GLY A 190 8.38 -40.73 -8.53
CA GLY A 190 9.33 -41.55 -7.77
C GLY A 190 10.60 -41.83 -8.60
N LEU A 191 11.76 -41.41 -8.10
CA LEU A 191 13.06 -41.90 -8.59
C LEU A 191 13.25 -43.37 -8.17
N SER A 192 13.66 -44.22 -9.10
CA SER A 192 13.83 -45.65 -8.86
C SER A 192 15.14 -45.96 -8.12
N LYS A 193 15.15 -47.02 -7.31
CA LYS A 193 16.33 -47.45 -6.53
C LYS A 193 17.54 -47.69 -7.44
N GLY A 194 18.59 -46.87 -7.26
CA GLY A 194 19.88 -47.03 -7.94
C GLY A 194 20.19 -45.99 -9.02
N GLN A 195 19.33 -44.97 -9.22
CA GLN A 195 19.60 -43.92 -10.20
C GLN A 195 20.62 -42.91 -9.64
N VAL A 196 21.83 -42.88 -10.22
CA VAL A 196 22.88 -41.91 -9.86
C VAL A 196 22.48 -40.55 -10.41
N VAL A 197 22.06 -39.65 -9.53
CA VAL A 197 21.80 -38.25 -9.86
C VAL A 197 23.15 -37.56 -10.06
N THR A 198 23.40 -37.05 -11.26
CA THR A 198 24.61 -36.31 -11.62
C THR A 198 24.85 -35.15 -10.66
N ASP A 199 26.11 -34.93 -10.30
CA ASP A 199 26.57 -33.91 -9.37
C ASP A 199 26.05 -32.52 -9.76
N LEU A 200 25.01 -32.06 -9.06
CA LEU A 200 24.33 -30.81 -9.35
C LEU A 200 25.10 -29.68 -8.66
N SER A 201 26.06 -29.09 -9.39
CA SER A 201 26.76 -27.87 -8.95
C SER A 201 25.78 -26.69 -8.97
N ILE A 202 25.04 -26.51 -7.87
CA ILE A 202 24.18 -25.34 -7.67
C ILE A 202 25.06 -24.19 -7.17
N GLY A 203 25.41 -23.30 -8.10
CA GLY A 203 25.35 -21.83 -7.98
C GLY A 203 26.00 -21.12 -6.79
N VAL A 204 26.75 -20.07 -7.11
CA VAL A 204 27.40 -19.11 -6.18
C VAL A 204 26.54 -18.66 -5.00
N THR A 205 27.21 -18.53 -3.85
CA THR A 205 26.70 -18.07 -2.56
C THR A 205 25.81 -16.83 -2.70
N VAL A 206 24.70 -16.81 -1.95
CA VAL A 206 23.65 -15.77 -1.94
C VAL A 206 24.22 -14.34 -1.93
N ASP A 207 25.34 -14.10 -1.24
CA ASP A 207 26.00 -12.79 -1.20
C ASP A 207 26.48 -12.27 -2.57
N ASP A 208 26.85 -13.14 -3.51
CA ASP A 208 27.28 -12.74 -4.86
C ASP A 208 26.10 -12.49 -5.81
N ALA A 209 24.96 -13.17 -5.62
CA ALA A 209 23.74 -12.95 -6.39
C ALA A 209 23.12 -11.58 -6.11
N PHE A 210 23.26 -11.07 -4.88
CA PHE A 210 22.67 -9.80 -4.46
C PHE A 210 23.59 -8.58 -4.63
N LYS A 211 24.88 -8.75 -5.01
CA LYS A 211 25.84 -7.66 -5.26
C LYS A 211 25.36 -6.62 -6.28
N HIS A 212 24.53 -7.02 -7.24
CA HIS A 212 24.03 -6.14 -8.31
C HIS A 212 22.65 -5.53 -8.01
N SER A 213 21.97 -5.97 -6.94
CA SER A 213 20.67 -5.42 -6.56
C SER A 213 20.84 -4.23 -5.60
N ARG A 214 20.22 -3.09 -5.89
CA ARG A 214 20.21 -1.87 -5.04
C ARG A 214 19.36 -2.04 -3.76
N LEU A 215 19.34 -3.23 -3.16
CA LEU A 215 18.59 -3.57 -1.95
C LEU A 215 19.39 -3.37 -0.64
N SER A 216 20.64 -2.90 -0.73
CA SER A 216 21.49 -2.58 0.41
C SER A 216 20.86 -1.57 1.39
N HIS A 217 19.98 -0.68 0.91
CA HIS A 217 19.22 0.23 1.78
C HIS A 217 18.10 -0.46 2.57
N ALA A 218 17.41 -1.45 1.98
CA ALA A 218 16.36 -2.20 2.66
C ALA A 218 16.94 -3.09 3.77
N LEU A 219 18.11 -3.68 3.52
CA LEU A 219 18.86 -4.49 4.49
C LEU A 219 19.38 -3.68 5.69
N GLN A 220 19.74 -2.41 5.49
CA GLN A 220 20.13 -1.53 6.61
C GLN A 220 18.95 -1.17 7.52
N ILE A 221 17.77 -0.93 6.97
CA ILE A 221 16.57 -0.63 7.77
C ILE A 221 16.19 -1.83 8.67
N PHE A 222 16.29 -3.04 8.13
CA PHE A 222 16.04 -4.25 8.92
C PHE A 222 17.11 -4.52 9.99
N LYS A 223 18.40 -4.26 9.70
CA LYS A 223 19.48 -4.43 10.69
C LYS A 223 19.42 -3.41 11.83
N VAL A 224 19.00 -2.17 11.57
CA VAL A 224 18.84 -1.13 12.62
C VAL A 224 17.68 -1.45 13.56
N SER A 225 16.62 -2.12 13.07
CA SER A 225 15.49 -2.52 13.92
C SER A 225 15.82 -3.65 14.90
N THR A 226 16.82 -4.48 14.61
CA THR A 226 17.21 -5.63 15.46
C THR A 226 18.24 -5.25 16.52
N ALA A 227 18.90 -4.08 16.40
CA ALA A 227 19.91 -3.60 17.35
C ALA A 227 19.33 -2.75 18.50
N ARG A 228 17.99 -2.60 18.57
CA ARG A 228 17.29 -1.85 19.62
C ARG A 228 16.36 -2.79 20.40
N ASN A 229 16.97 -3.75 21.08
CA ASN A 229 16.50 -4.40 22.31
C ASN A 229 17.69 -5.08 22.97
#